data_AF-A0A381YYK4-F1
#
_entry.id   AF-A0A381YYK4-F1
#
_cell.length_a   1.000
_cell.length_b   1.000
_cell.length_c   1.000
_cell.angle_alpha   90.00
_cell.angle_beta   90.00
_cell.angle_gamma   90.00
#
_symmetry.space_group_name_H-M   'P 1'
#
loop_
_entity.id
_entity.type
_entity.pdbx_description
1 polymer ?
#
loop_
_entity_poly.entity_id
_entity_poly.type
_entity_poly.pdbx_seq_one_letter_code
_entity_poly.pdbx_strand_id
1 'polypeptide(L)'
;MGDDTGNGAAWDLFGMGYIPHNVVVNHMMEVTYTAYGFDQTDITNAIEEAIAFMVSDPDGDGFAESDDNCPDISNPEQADTDGDGIGDMCDDCDNDAVFIPGNINGDLDLDGDPIIDVIDVLALIELIIETEVNNVCGYSAA
;
A
#
# COMPACT_ATOMS: atom_id res chain seq x y z
N MET A 1 -15.73 37.20 -34.33
CA MET A 1 -16.25 36.39 -33.23
C MET A 1 -16.06 34.96 -33.66
N GLY A 2 -15.07 34.28 -33.09
CA GLY A 2 -14.73 32.90 -33.42
C GLY A 2 -15.77 31.97 -32.82
N ASP A 3 -16.19 31.02 -33.64
CA ASP A 3 -17.12 29.94 -33.35
C ASP A 3 -16.37 28.84 -32.58
N ASP A 4 -16.64 28.72 -31.28
CA ASP A 4 -16.23 27.57 -30.46
C ASP A 4 -17.31 26.50 -30.55
N THR A 5 -17.32 25.73 -31.65
CA THR A 5 -18.10 24.47 -31.79
C THR A 5 -17.54 23.32 -30.95
N GLY A 6 -16.95 23.61 -29.80
CA GLY A 6 -16.38 22.62 -28.89
C GLY A 6 -17.42 22.11 -27.90
N ASN A 7 -18.34 21.25 -28.35
CA ASN A 7 -19.21 20.48 -27.45
C ASN A 7 -18.34 19.53 -26.61
N GLY A 8 -17.85 19.99 -25.47
CA GLY A 8 -17.31 19.13 -24.40
C GLY A 8 -18.32 18.10 -23.89
N ALA A 9 -17.82 17.00 -23.30
CA ALA A 9 -18.60 15.82 -22.90
C ALA A 9 -19.82 16.11 -21.99
N ALA A 10 -19.81 17.24 -21.26
CA ALA A 10 -20.93 17.64 -20.41
C ALA A 10 -22.19 18.05 -21.20
N TRP A 11 -22.05 18.53 -22.45
CA TRP A 11 -23.18 18.99 -23.28
C TRP A 11 -24.08 17.84 -23.76
N ASP A 12 -23.48 16.69 -24.07
CA ASP A 12 -24.20 15.50 -24.57
C ASP A 12 -25.02 14.80 -23.47
N LEU A 13 -24.70 15.04 -22.18
CA LEU A 13 -25.37 14.40 -21.05
C LEU A 13 -26.66 15.13 -20.61
N PHE A 14 -26.72 16.46 -20.75
CA PHE A 14 -27.81 17.28 -20.18
C PHE A 14 -28.61 18.12 -21.19
N GLY A 15 -28.16 18.20 -22.45
CA GLY A 15 -28.86 18.94 -23.50
C GLY A 15 -28.72 20.47 -23.42
N MET A 16 -29.15 21.17 -24.47
CA MET A 16 -28.92 22.61 -24.62
C MET A 16 -29.66 23.44 -23.55
N GLY A 17 -28.90 24.18 -22.74
CA GLY A 17 -29.42 25.25 -21.87
C GLY A 17 -29.75 24.86 -20.42
N TYR A 18 -29.46 23.62 -20.00
CA TYR A 18 -29.67 23.18 -18.62
C TYR A 18 -28.42 22.45 -18.10
N ILE A 19 -27.52 23.18 -17.45
CA ILE A 19 -26.67 22.58 -16.42
C ILE A 19 -27.42 22.82 -15.10
N PRO A 20 -27.98 21.80 -14.44
CA PRO A 20 -28.57 21.99 -13.12
C PRO A 20 -27.50 22.60 -12.21
N HIS A 21 -27.87 23.61 -11.43
CA HIS A 21 -26.95 24.29 -10.52
C HIS A 21 -26.41 23.39 -9.38
N ASN A 22 -26.84 22.12 -9.30
CA ASN A 22 -26.42 21.14 -8.29
C ASN A 22 -26.27 19.75 -8.95
N VAL A 23 -25.14 19.55 -9.64
CA VAL A 23 -24.72 18.22 -10.12
C VAL A 23 -23.54 17.79 -9.25
N VAL A 24 -23.72 16.72 -8.49
CA VAL A 24 -22.62 16.05 -7.78
C VAL A 24 -22.21 14.86 -8.64
N VAL A 25 -20.89 14.71 -8.79
CA VAL A 25 -20.28 13.66 -9.61
C VAL A 25 -19.31 12.90 -8.71
N ASN A 26 -19.35 11.56 -8.72
CA ASN A 26 -18.39 10.74 -7.97
C ASN A 26 -17.01 10.69 -8.62
N HIS A 27 -16.07 9.99 -7.98
CA HIS A 27 -14.69 9.79 -8.48
C HIS A 27 -14.62 9.04 -9.84
N MET A 28 -15.72 8.44 -10.30
CA MET A 28 -15.84 7.74 -11.58
C MET A 28 -16.49 8.60 -12.67
N MET A 29 -16.67 9.90 -12.42
CA MET A 29 -17.38 10.83 -13.31
C MET A 29 -18.87 10.47 -13.54
N GLU A 30 -19.48 9.71 -12.62
CA GLU A 30 -20.90 9.38 -12.67
C GLU A 30 -21.73 10.37 -11.85
N VAL A 31 -22.88 10.78 -12.40
CA VAL A 31 -23.81 11.71 -11.75
C VAL A 31 -24.53 10.98 -10.61
N THR A 32 -24.18 11.31 -9.38
CA THR A 32 -24.76 10.69 -8.17
C THR A 32 -25.99 11.43 -7.66
N TYR A 33 -26.17 12.71 -8.02
CA TYR A 33 -27.33 13.50 -7.61
C TYR A 33 -27.74 14.56 -8.63
N THR A 34 -29.05 14.67 -8.89
CA THR A 34 -29.66 15.84 -9.56
C THR A 34 -31.03 16.15 -8.95
N ALA A 35 -31.14 17.24 -8.18
CA ALA A 35 -32.43 17.91 -7.89
C ALA A 35 -32.22 19.34 -7.34
N TYR A 36 -33.30 20.12 -7.35
CA TYR A 36 -33.37 21.52 -6.90
C TYR A 36 -33.18 21.61 -5.37
N GLY A 37 -32.04 22.15 -4.93
CA GLY A 37 -31.77 22.45 -3.53
C GLY A 37 -30.45 21.84 -3.06
N PHE A 38 -29.70 22.63 -2.31
CA PHE A 38 -28.46 22.22 -1.65
C PHE A 38 -28.82 21.36 -0.43
N ASP A 39 -28.40 20.09 -0.40
CA ASP A 39 -28.43 19.26 0.81
C ASP A 39 -27.02 19.20 1.41
N GLN A 40 -26.86 19.83 2.57
CA GLN A 40 -25.60 19.85 3.31
C GLN A 40 -25.17 18.43 3.72
N THR A 41 -26.11 17.52 3.95
CA THR A 41 -25.83 16.13 4.35
C THR A 41 -25.24 15.33 3.20
N ASP A 42 -25.75 15.49 1.98
CA ASP A 42 -25.22 14.78 0.81
C ASP A 42 -23.80 15.23 0.45
N ILE A 43 -23.49 16.52 0.61
CA ILE A 43 -22.13 17.04 0.40
C ILE A 43 -21.18 16.53 1.48
N THR A 44 -21.60 16.53 2.74
CA THR A 44 -20.80 15.98 3.82
C THR A 44 -20.54 14.49 3.59
N ASN A 45 -21.55 13.71 3.18
CA ASN A 45 -21.39 12.30 2.87
C ASN A 45 -20.43 12.07 1.68
N ALA A 46 -20.54 12.86 0.61
CA ALA A 46 -19.63 12.76 -0.54
C ALA A 46 -18.18 13.14 -0.17
N ILE A 47 -18.00 14.11 0.73
CA ILE A 47 -16.68 14.48 1.27
C ILE A 47 -16.15 13.37 2.18
N GLU A 48 -16.98 12.81 3.06
CA GLU A 48 -16.62 11.71 3.95
C GLU A 48 -16.27 10.44 3.17
N GLU A 49 -17.00 10.10 2.10
CA GLU A 49 -16.67 9.01 1.17
C GLU A 49 -15.35 9.28 0.43
N ALA A 50 -15.11 10.51 -0.03
CA ALA A 50 -13.87 10.87 -0.70
C ALA A 50 -12.65 10.84 0.24
N ILE A 51 -12.81 11.23 1.51
CA ILE A 51 -11.76 11.18 2.53
C ILE A 51 -11.53 9.73 2.99
N ALA A 52 -12.58 8.90 3.08
CA ALA A 52 -12.42 7.48 3.36
C ALA A 52 -11.64 6.73 2.26
N PHE A 53 -11.56 7.31 1.05
CA PHE A 53 -10.74 6.83 -0.05
C PHE A 53 -9.36 7.52 -0.14
N MET A 54 -9.07 8.51 0.71
CA MET A 54 -7.70 9.01 0.85
C MET A 54 -6.90 7.96 1.61
N VAL A 55 -6.26 7.08 0.84
CA VAL A 55 -5.38 6.06 1.37
C VAL A 55 -4.21 6.75 2.06
N SER A 56 -3.92 6.31 3.29
CA SER A 56 -2.80 6.78 4.11
C SER A 56 -1.50 6.43 3.40
N ASP A 57 -0.63 7.42 3.20
CA ASP A 57 0.73 7.30 2.65
C ASP A 57 1.61 8.16 3.58
N PRO A 58 2.07 7.59 4.71
CA PRO A 58 2.72 8.36 5.78
C PRO A 58 4.09 8.91 5.39
N ASP A 59 4.82 8.19 4.54
CA ASP A 59 6.19 8.50 4.15
C ASP A 59 6.31 9.20 2.79
N GLY A 60 5.23 9.23 2.01
CA GLY A 60 5.07 9.98 0.77
C GLY A 60 5.77 9.34 -0.43
N ASP A 61 5.95 8.02 -0.43
CA ASP A 61 6.68 7.31 -1.48
C ASP A 61 5.81 6.90 -2.68
N GLY A 62 4.49 7.05 -2.55
CA GLY A 62 3.50 6.74 -3.57
C GLY A 62 2.79 5.40 -3.39
N PHE A 63 3.09 4.66 -2.33
CA PHE A 63 2.37 3.47 -1.91
C PHE A 63 1.47 3.74 -0.70
N ALA A 64 0.41 2.97 -0.62
CA ALA A 64 -0.52 3.00 0.49
C ALA A 64 0.08 2.30 1.70
N GLU A 65 -0.18 2.74 2.93
CA GLU A 65 0.25 2.06 4.17
C GLU A 65 -0.12 0.57 4.19
N SER A 66 -1.20 0.15 3.51
CA SER A 66 -1.61 -1.25 3.40
C SER A 66 -0.88 -2.06 2.32
N ASP A 67 -0.28 -1.39 1.35
CA ASP A 67 0.40 -1.96 0.18
C ASP A 67 1.90 -1.59 0.12
N ASP A 68 2.42 -0.95 1.18
CA ASP A 68 3.78 -0.46 1.32
C ASP A 68 4.59 -1.39 2.24
N ASN A 69 5.68 -1.94 1.72
CA ASN A 69 6.56 -2.82 2.49
C ASN A 69 7.49 -2.07 3.46
N CYS A 70 7.48 -0.72 3.45
CA CYS A 70 8.15 0.14 4.43
C CYS A 70 7.33 1.38 4.84
N PRO A 71 6.21 1.24 5.57
CA PRO A 71 5.23 2.32 5.84
C PRO A 71 5.73 3.64 6.47
N ASP A 72 6.94 3.62 7.04
CA ASP A 72 7.57 4.76 7.73
C ASP A 72 8.83 5.28 7.00
N ILE A 73 9.30 4.61 5.94
CA ILE A 73 10.58 4.90 5.26
C ILE A 73 10.40 4.81 3.74
N SER A 74 10.41 5.99 3.11
CA SER A 74 10.20 6.11 1.66
C SER A 74 11.13 5.23 0.84
N ASN A 75 10.54 4.29 0.10
CA ASN A 75 11.23 3.36 -0.78
C ASN A 75 10.42 3.13 -2.09
N PRO A 76 10.36 4.11 -3.02
CA PRO A 76 9.49 4.06 -4.21
C PRO A 76 9.71 2.87 -5.17
N GLU A 77 10.81 2.14 -5.02
CA GLU A 77 11.12 0.93 -5.80
C GLU A 77 10.48 -0.33 -5.20
N GLN A 78 10.00 -0.26 -3.95
CA GLN A 78 9.40 -1.36 -3.18
C GLN A 78 10.24 -2.65 -3.31
N ALA A 79 11.56 -2.48 -3.25
CA ALA A 79 12.49 -3.60 -3.31
C ALA A 79 12.32 -4.45 -2.06
N ASP A 80 12.26 -5.76 -2.26
CA ASP A 80 12.11 -6.82 -1.27
C ASP A 80 12.85 -8.02 -1.85
N THR A 81 14.16 -8.07 -1.56
CA THR A 81 15.09 -8.99 -2.22
C THR A 81 14.89 -10.43 -1.75
N ASP A 82 14.49 -10.63 -0.49
CA ASP A 82 14.26 -11.95 0.09
C ASP A 82 12.80 -12.41 0.07
N GLY A 83 11.86 -11.51 -0.20
CA GLY A 83 10.45 -11.81 -0.43
C GLY A 83 9.66 -12.04 0.85
N ASP A 84 10.09 -11.50 1.99
CA ASP A 84 9.43 -11.67 3.28
C ASP A 84 8.29 -10.66 3.53
N GLY A 85 8.18 -9.64 2.66
CA GLY A 85 7.19 -8.58 2.70
C GLY A 85 7.62 -7.33 3.48
N ILE A 86 8.86 -7.28 3.97
CA ILE A 86 9.53 -6.09 4.51
C ILE A 86 10.47 -5.55 3.43
N GLY A 87 10.41 -4.25 3.15
CA GLY A 87 11.24 -3.68 2.09
C GLY A 87 12.70 -3.53 2.47
N ASP A 88 13.59 -3.61 1.48
CA ASP A 88 15.05 -3.57 1.68
C ASP A 88 15.54 -2.31 2.43
N MET A 89 14.72 -1.25 2.41
CA MET A 89 15.02 0.05 3.04
C MET A 89 14.71 0.09 4.54
N CYS A 90 13.81 -0.77 5.01
CA CYS A 90 13.39 -0.88 6.41
C CYS A 90 13.63 -2.28 6.99
N ASP A 91 14.21 -3.19 6.21
CA ASP A 91 14.66 -4.48 6.69
C ASP A 91 16.00 -4.35 7.41
N ASP A 92 15.99 -4.69 8.71
CA ASP A 92 17.18 -4.74 9.56
C ASP A 92 18.00 -6.03 9.31
N CYS A 93 17.53 -6.94 8.45
CA CYS A 93 18.02 -8.30 8.24
C CYS A 93 18.77 -8.58 6.96
N ASP A 94 19.57 -7.59 6.53
CA ASP A 94 20.58 -7.70 5.47
C ASP A 94 19.99 -8.08 4.09
N ASN A 95 18.68 -8.24 3.94
CA ASN A 95 18.03 -8.76 2.72
C ASN A 95 18.57 -10.16 2.31
N ASP A 96 19.20 -10.87 3.24
CA ASP A 96 19.89 -12.12 3.02
C ASP A 96 18.91 -13.30 3.13
N ALA A 97 17.99 -13.45 2.16
CA ALA A 97 17.21 -14.68 1.89
C ALA A 97 16.78 -15.50 3.13
N VAL A 98 16.23 -14.85 4.18
CA VAL A 98 16.08 -15.49 5.51
C VAL A 98 14.85 -16.41 5.57
N PHE A 99 13.91 -16.31 4.62
CA PHE A 99 12.62 -17.02 4.72
C PHE A 99 12.59 -18.41 4.05
N ILE A 100 13.42 -19.35 4.52
CA ILE A 100 13.33 -20.75 4.10
C ILE A 100 13.14 -21.67 5.32
N PRO A 101 12.04 -22.46 5.39
CA PRO A 101 11.81 -23.39 6.48
C PRO A 101 13.02 -24.32 6.71
N GLY A 102 13.69 -24.13 7.84
CA GLY A 102 14.84 -24.92 8.25
C GLY A 102 16.17 -24.15 8.35
N ASN A 103 16.29 -22.95 7.76
CA ASN A 103 17.45 -22.07 7.95
C ASN A 103 17.21 -21.16 9.16
N ILE A 104 17.64 -21.59 10.34
CA ILE A 104 17.35 -20.97 11.64
C ILE A 104 18.36 -19.94 12.08
N ASN A 105 19.59 -20.07 11.64
CA ASN A 105 20.63 -19.08 11.93
C ASN A 105 20.76 -18.03 10.81
N GLY A 106 20.05 -18.17 9.68
CA GLY A 106 20.07 -17.23 8.58
C GLY A 106 21.36 -17.28 7.75
N ASP A 107 22.12 -18.39 7.79
CA ASP A 107 23.37 -18.46 7.04
C ASP A 107 23.15 -18.90 5.57
N LEU A 108 23.98 -18.31 4.70
CA LEU A 108 23.97 -18.53 3.27
C LEU A 108 25.33 -19.08 2.82
N ASP A 109 25.35 -19.84 1.72
CA ASP A 109 26.58 -20.24 1.08
C ASP A 109 27.16 -19.16 0.15
N LEU A 110 28.25 -19.47 -0.55
CA LEU A 110 28.92 -18.52 -1.44
C LEU A 110 28.09 -18.15 -2.68
N ASP A 111 27.08 -18.95 -3.00
CA ASP A 111 26.16 -18.74 -4.12
C ASP A 111 24.87 -18.04 -3.66
N GLY A 112 24.72 -17.77 -2.35
CA GLY A 112 23.55 -17.12 -1.75
C GLY A 112 22.40 -18.09 -1.46
N ASP A 113 22.64 -19.39 -1.53
CA ASP A 113 21.64 -20.41 -1.19
C ASP A 113 21.60 -20.62 0.34
N PRO A 114 20.43 -20.87 0.94
CA PRO A 114 20.30 -21.15 2.37
C PRO A 114 21.10 -22.39 2.76
N ILE A 115 21.86 -22.31 3.83
CA ILE A 115 22.48 -23.48 4.44
C ILE A 115 21.49 -24.05 5.45
N ILE A 116 21.19 -25.35 5.34
CA ILE A 116 20.39 -26.08 6.32
C ILE A 116 21.24 -27.21 6.89
N ASP A 117 21.76 -27.01 8.09
CA ASP A 117 22.66 -27.92 8.79
C ASP A 117 22.34 -28.06 10.29
N VAL A 118 23.34 -28.52 11.07
CA VAL A 118 23.17 -28.77 12.50
C VAL A 118 23.18 -27.48 13.33
N ILE A 119 23.75 -26.40 12.81
CA ILE A 119 23.79 -25.10 13.46
C ILE A 119 22.39 -24.50 13.53
N ASP A 120 21.53 -24.76 12.55
CA ASP A 120 20.10 -24.39 12.61
C ASP A 120 19.38 -25.01 13.79
N VAL A 121 19.62 -26.30 14.03
CA VAL A 121 19.02 -26.99 15.17
C VAL A 121 19.53 -26.42 16.49
N LEU A 122 20.79 -25.97 16.54
CA LEU A 122 21.35 -25.31 17.70
C LEU A 122 20.76 -23.92 17.91
N ALA A 123 20.59 -23.13 16.84
CA ALA A 123 19.93 -21.83 16.86
C ALA A 123 18.46 -21.96 17.31
N LEU A 124 17.77 -23.03 16.87
CA LEU A 124 16.40 -23.31 17.30
C LEU A 124 16.33 -23.66 18.78
N ILE A 125 17.30 -24.42 19.28
CA ILE A 125 17.39 -24.76 20.70
C ILE A 125 17.64 -23.51 21.54
N GLU A 126 18.52 -22.62 21.07
CA GLU A 126 18.79 -21.33 21.71
C GLU A 126 17.55 -20.45 21.74
N LEU A 127 16.82 -20.35 20.62
CA LEU A 127 15.53 -19.64 20.52
C LEU A 127 14.45 -20.19 21.46
N ILE A 128 14.39 -21.51 21.66
CA ILE A 128 13.41 -22.14 22.55
C ILE A 128 13.81 -21.95 24.03
N ILE A 129 15.09 -21.77 24.33
CA ILE A 129 15.62 -21.70 25.70
C ILE A 129 15.78 -20.25 26.18
N GLU A 130 16.06 -19.29 25.31
CA GLU A 130 16.21 -17.87 25.64
C GLU A 130 15.00 -17.05 25.18
N THR A 131 14.24 -16.52 26.13
CA THR A 131 13.10 -15.62 25.87
C THR A 131 13.50 -14.18 25.51
N GLU A 132 14.79 -13.90 25.27
CA GLU A 132 15.30 -12.57 24.91
C GLU A 132 16.35 -12.63 23.79
N VAL A 133 16.11 -13.38 22.72
CA VAL A 133 16.81 -13.10 21.46
C VAL A 133 16.16 -11.88 20.82
N ASN A 134 16.75 -10.71 21.08
CA ASN A 134 16.62 -9.53 20.22
C ASN A 134 17.39 -9.74 18.89
N ASN A 135 17.37 -10.95 18.35
CA ASN A 135 17.96 -11.24 17.06
C ASN A 135 16.87 -10.97 16.04
N VAL A 136 16.99 -9.80 15.44
CA VAL A 136 16.01 -9.16 14.57
C VAL A 136 15.78 -9.98 13.29
N CYS A 137 16.56 -11.04 13.04
CA CYS A 137 16.59 -11.79 11.78
C CYS A 137 16.37 -13.29 12.01
N GLY A 138 15.15 -13.74 11.70
CA GLY A 138 14.57 -15.08 11.95
C GLY A 138 13.92 -15.17 13.35
N TYR A 139 12.60 -15.29 13.53
CA TYR A 139 11.64 -16.26 12.96
C TYR A 139 10.21 -15.69 12.89
N SER A 140 9.49 -15.92 11.78
CA SER A 140 8.01 -15.97 11.81
C SER A 140 7.56 -17.43 11.89
N ALA A 141 7.11 -17.83 13.06
CA ALA A 141 6.39 -19.08 13.25
C ALA A 141 4.94 -18.87 12.78
N ALA A 142 4.50 -19.67 11.80
CA ALA A 142 3.10 -19.78 11.43
C ALA A 142 2.20 -20.20 12.59
#